data_AF-X0TQ86-F1
#
_entry.id   AF-X0TQ86-F1
#
_cell.length_a   1.000
_cell.length_b   1.000
_cell.length_c   1.000
_cell.angle_alpha   90.00
_cell.angle_beta   90.00
_cell.angle_gamma   90.00
#
_symmetry.space_group_name_H-M   'P 1'
#
loop_
_entity.id
_entity.type
_entity.pdbx_description
1 polymer ?
#
loop_
_entity_poly.entity_id
_entity_poly.type
_entity_poly.pdbx_seq_one_letter_code
_entity_poly.pdbx_strand_id
1 'polypeptide(L)'
;THAHKLKGNLLIVHGTGDDNVHYQSCEALVNELIEHNTHFTMMAYPNRSHGIYEGKNTTIHLYNLLTRYLKENLIPGPRDRGGK
;
A
#
# COMPACT_ATOMS: atom_id res chain seq x y z
N THR A 1 4.12 8.11 -14.61
CA THR A 1 4.21 7.51 -15.97
C THR A 1 3.68 6.08 -16.16
N HIS A 2 3.35 5.28 -15.14
CA HIS A 2 2.71 3.95 -15.32
C HIS A 2 1.42 3.72 -14.52
N ALA A 3 0.95 4.73 -13.76
CA ALA A 3 -0.22 4.64 -12.89
C ALA A 3 -1.50 4.19 -13.64
N HIS A 4 -1.70 4.67 -14.87
CA HIS A 4 -2.83 4.27 -15.74
C HIS A 4 -2.86 2.78 -16.11
N LYS A 5 -1.77 2.01 -15.90
CA LYS A 5 -1.72 0.57 -16.17
C LYS A 5 -2.05 -0.28 -14.94
N LEU A 6 -2.27 0.34 -13.78
CA LEU A 6 -2.61 -0.38 -12.57
C LEU A 6 -3.96 -1.09 -12.75
N LYS A 7 -3.94 -2.42 -12.67
CA LYS A 7 -5.14 -3.27 -12.65
C LYS A 7 -5.23 -3.98 -11.31
N GLY A 8 -6.29 -3.71 -10.56
CA GLY A 8 -6.54 -4.31 -9.24
C GLY A 8 -6.43 -3.29 -8.10
N ASN A 9 -6.43 -3.81 -6.87
CA ASN A 9 -6.47 -3.00 -5.66
C ASN A 9 -5.04 -2.68 -5.19
N LEU A 10 -4.70 -1.40 -5.05
CA LEU A 10 -3.40 -0.94 -4.53
C LEU A 10 -3.47 -0.45 -3.08
N LEU A 11 -2.60 -0.99 -2.21
CA LEU A 11 -2.34 -0.48 -0.86
C LEU A 11 -0.91 0.07 -0.79
N ILE A 12 -0.77 1.33 -0.40
CA ILE A 12 0.50 2.01 -0.14
C ILE A 12 0.69 2.12 1.37
N VAL A 13 1.85 1.72 1.88
CA VAL A 13 2.19 1.85 3.31
C VAL A 13 3.55 2.54 3.43
N HIS A 14 3.63 3.64 4.20
CA HIS A 14 4.85 4.42 4.33
C HIS A 14 5.07 4.95 5.75
N GLY A 15 6.31 4.96 6.23
CA GLY A 15 6.70 5.61 7.49
C GLY A 15 7.04 7.08 7.26
N THR A 16 6.42 8.02 8.00
CA THR A 16 6.65 9.46 7.75
C THR A 16 7.99 9.97 8.27
N GLY A 17 8.73 9.14 9.02
CA GLY A 17 10.10 9.41 9.49
C GLY A 17 11.11 8.53 8.74
N ASP A 18 10.79 8.12 7.52
CA ASP A 18 11.72 7.40 6.66
C ASP A 18 12.72 8.41 6.05
N ASP A 19 13.92 8.40 6.60
CA ASP A 19 15.03 9.26 6.19
C ASP A 19 15.73 8.72 4.92
N ASN A 20 15.40 7.51 4.48
CA ASN A 20 16.04 6.83 3.35
C ASN A 20 15.19 6.91 2.08
N VAL A 21 13.85 6.83 2.22
CA VAL A 21 12.88 7.11 1.15
C VAL A 21 11.97 8.25 1.60
N HIS A 22 12.34 9.47 1.22
CA HIS A 22 11.52 10.65 1.52
C HIS A 22 10.10 10.49 0.99
N TYR A 23 9.14 10.86 1.85
CA TYR A 23 7.72 10.86 1.58
C TYR A 23 7.35 11.56 0.26
N GLN A 24 8.14 12.55 -0.15
CA GLN A 24 8.04 13.26 -1.44
C GLN A 24 8.05 12.32 -2.66
N SER A 25 8.81 11.23 -2.61
CA SER A 25 8.81 10.22 -3.68
C SER A 25 7.47 9.48 -3.75
N CYS A 26 6.84 9.25 -2.60
CA CYS A 26 5.50 8.69 -2.52
C CYS A 26 4.44 9.71 -2.96
N GLU A 27 4.64 11.00 -2.69
CA GLU A 27 3.74 12.08 -3.11
C GLU A 27 3.64 12.18 -4.64
N ALA A 28 4.75 12.04 -5.36
CA ALA A 28 4.74 12.04 -6.82
C ALA A 28 3.90 10.88 -7.39
N LEU A 29 4.02 9.68 -6.81
CA LEU A 29 3.19 8.52 -7.18
C LEU A 29 1.71 8.75 -6.86
N VAL A 30 1.42 9.26 -5.67
CA VAL A 30 0.04 9.56 -5.24
C VAL A 30 -0.59 10.61 -6.15
N ASN A 31 0.14 11.67 -6.50
CA ASN A 31 -0.34 12.72 -7.39
C ASN A 31 -0.70 12.16 -8.78
N GLU A 32 0.15 11.29 -9.34
CA GLU A 32 -0.13 10.62 -10.62
C GLU A 32 -1.34 9.67 -10.53
N LEU A 33 -1.52 8.95 -9.43
CA LEU A 33 -2.70 8.10 -9.22
C LEU A 33 -3.98 8.95 -9.18
N ILE A 34 -3.94 10.10 -8.50
CA ILE A 34 -5.05 11.06 -8.43
C ILE A 34 -5.35 11.64 -9.82
N GLU A 35 -4.32 12.10 -10.55
CA GLU A 35 -4.45 12.66 -11.89
C GLU A 35 -5.12 11.67 -12.86
N HIS A 36 -4.83 10.38 -12.72
CA HIS A 36 -5.44 9.32 -13.52
C HIS A 36 -6.74 8.73 -12.94
N ASN A 37 -7.33 9.35 -11.91
CA ASN A 37 -8.53 8.84 -11.21
C ASN A 37 -8.41 7.36 -10.80
N THR A 38 -7.19 6.94 -10.47
CA THR A 38 -6.86 5.57 -10.08
C THR A 38 -7.05 5.45 -8.58
N HIS A 39 -7.95 4.56 -8.17
CA HIS A 39 -8.25 4.38 -6.75
C HIS A 39 -7.13 3.59 -6.05
N PHE A 40 -6.77 4.02 -4.85
CA PHE A 40 -5.78 3.37 -4.00
C PHE A 40 -6.13 3.55 -2.52
N THR A 41 -5.60 2.68 -1.67
CA THR A 41 -5.61 2.82 -0.22
C THR A 41 -4.22 3.23 0.24
N MET A 42 -4.11 4.13 1.22
CA MET A 42 -2.82 4.52 1.79
C MET A 42 -2.87 4.51 3.32
N MET A 43 -1.79 4.04 3.94
CA MET A 43 -1.57 4.13 5.39
C MET A 43 -0.21 4.77 5.66
N ALA A 44 -0.22 5.95 6.26
CA ALA A 44 0.97 6.61 6.76
C ALA A 44 1.18 6.24 8.24
N TYR A 45 2.39 5.83 8.60
CA TYR A 45 2.79 5.54 9.98
C TYR A 45 3.64 6.69 10.55
N PRO A 46 3.11 7.50 11.48
CA PRO A 46 3.80 8.67 12.00
C PRO A 46 5.07 8.32 12.79
N ASN A 47 6.15 9.05 12.54
CA ASN A 47 7.44 8.90 13.24
C ASN A 47 7.96 7.46 13.24
N ARG A 48 7.81 6.78 12.09
CA ARG A 48 8.36 5.45 11.84
C ARG A 48 9.39 5.52 10.74
N SER A 49 10.47 4.77 10.91
CA SER A 49 11.50 4.62 9.88
C SER A 49 11.02 3.67 8.78
N HIS A 50 11.91 3.38 7.83
CA HIS A 50 11.71 2.41 6.75
C HIS A 50 11.18 1.04 7.24
N GLY A 51 11.54 0.62 8.45
CA GLY A 51 11.16 -0.68 9.00
C GLY A 51 9.76 -0.77 9.60
N ILE A 52 9.07 0.37 9.83
CA ILE A 52 7.71 0.45 10.41
C ILE A 52 7.55 -0.50 11.62
N TYR A 53 8.41 -0.34 12.63
CA TYR A 53 8.38 -1.16 13.84
C TYR A 53 8.39 -0.34 15.13
N GLU A 54 8.75 0.94 15.06
CA GLU A 54 8.91 1.77 16.25
C GLU A 54 7.56 2.00 16.94
N GLY A 55 7.57 2.17 18.26
CA GLY A 55 6.37 2.46 19.02
C GLY A 55 5.44 1.25 19.26
N LYS A 56 4.64 1.38 20.31
CA LYS A 56 3.76 0.30 20.78
C LYS A 56 2.71 -0.03 19.71
N ASN A 57 2.51 -1.32 19.46
CA ASN A 57 1.52 -1.90 18.53
C ASN A 57 1.73 -1.65 17.04
N THR A 58 2.78 -0.94 16.61
CA THR A 58 3.00 -0.61 15.18
C THR A 58 3.07 -1.86 14.31
N THR A 59 3.90 -2.83 14.66
CA THR A 59 4.06 -4.07 13.89
C THR A 59 2.77 -4.89 13.84
N ILE A 60 2.06 -5.03 14.96
CA ILE A 60 0.78 -5.76 15.01
C ILE A 60 -0.26 -5.06 14.14
N HIS A 61 -0.35 -3.74 14.22
CA HIS A 61 -1.25 -2.96 13.38
C HIS A 61 -0.93 -3.11 11.89
N LEU A 62 0.36 -3.11 11.52
CA LEU A 62 0.81 -3.36 10.15
C LEU A 62 0.34 -4.71 9.64
N TYR A 63 0.60 -5.79 10.38
CA TYR A 63 0.17 -7.13 9.95
C TYR A 63 -1.35 -7.29 9.91
N ASN A 64 -2.08 -6.65 10.82
CA ASN A 64 -3.54 -6.64 10.81
C ASN A 64 -4.09 -5.88 9.58
N LEU A 65 -3.50 -4.73 9.25
CA LEU A 65 -3.84 -3.97 8.05
C LEU A 65 -3.63 -4.80 6.78
N LEU A 66 -2.45 -5.40 6.63
CA LEU A 66 -2.11 -6.24 5.47
C LEU A 66 -3.07 -7.42 5.37
N THR A 67 -3.34 -8.11 6.48
CA THR A 67 -4.27 -9.25 6.53
C THR A 67 -5.69 -8.84 6.16
N ARG A 68 -6.18 -7.74 6.73
CA ARG A 68 -7.52 -7.20 6.44
C ARG A 68 -7.64 -6.83 4.96
N TYR A 69 -6.65 -6.11 4.44
CA TYR A 69 -6.64 -5.67 3.05
C TYR A 69 -6.69 -6.86 2.08
N LEU A 70 -5.89 -7.90 2.32
CA LEU A 70 -5.92 -9.13 1.53
C LEU A 70 -7.27 -9.83 1.61
N LYS A 71 -7.86 -9.96 2.81
CA LYS A 71 -9.18 -10.59 2.98
C LYS A 71 -10.30 -9.85 2.25
N GLU A 72 -10.23 -8.51 2.21
CA GLU A 72 -11.24 -7.67 1.55
C GLU A 72 -11.06 -7.62 0.01
N ASN A 73 -9.83 -7.75 -0.47
CA ASN A 73 -9.50 -7.43 -1.87
C ASN A 73 -9.00 -8.63 -2.70
N LEU A 74 -8.74 -9.78 -2.07
CA LEU A 74 -8.32 -11.00 -2.73
C LEU A 74 -9.41 -12.06 -2.65
N ILE A 75 -9.88 -12.53 -3.80
CA ILE A 75 -10.87 -13.61 -3.88
C ILE A 75 -10.23 -14.89 -3.32
N PRO A 76 -10.88 -15.59 -2.37
CA PRO A 76 -10.37 -16.85 -1.83
C PRO A 76 -10.30 -17.95 -2.90
N GLY A 77 -9.22 -18.73 -2.88
CA GLY A 77 -9.04 -19.93 -3.72
C GLY A 77 -8.07 -19.74 -4.90
N PRO A 78 -7.56 -20.84 -5.48
CA PRO A 78 -6.75 -20.75 -6.69
C PRO A 78 -7.57 -20.09 -7.80
N ARG A 79 -7.00 -19.09 -8.48
CA ARG A 79 -7.61 -18.56 -9.70
C ARG A 79 -7.72 -19.72 -10.67
N ASP A 80 -8.94 -20.09 -11.03
CA ASP A 80 -9.19 -21.01 -12.12
C ASP A 80 -8.48 -20.43 -13.35
N ARG A 81 -7.35 -21.03 -13.74
CA ARG A 81 -6.69 -20.70 -15.00
C ARG A 81 -7.57 -21.37 -16.04
N GLY A 82 -8.66 -20.70 -16.40
CA GLY A 82 -9.70 -21.22 -17.25
C GLY A 82 -9.10 -22.07 -18.37
N GLY A 83 -9.40 -23.36 -18.33
CA GLY A 83 -9.00 -24.29 -19.35
C GLY A 83 -9.53 -23.83 -20.71
N LYS A 84 -8.62 -23.50 -21.60
CA LYS A 84 -8.73 -23.71 -23.04
C LYS A 84 -7.36 -24.13 -23.55
#